data_AF-A0A7C2E4C5-F1
#
_entry.id   AF-A0A7C2E4C5-F1
#
_cell.length_a   1.000
_cell.length_b   1.000
_cell.length_c   1.000
_cell.angle_alpha   90.00
_cell.angle_beta   90.00
_cell.angle_gamma   90.00
#
_symmetry.space_group_name_H-M   'P 1'
#
loop_
_entity.id
_entity.type
_entity.pdbx_description
1 polymer ?
#
loop_
_entity_poly.entity_id
_entity_poly.type
_entity_poly.pdbx_seq_one_letter_code
_entity_poly.pdbx_strand_id
1 'polypeptide(L)'
;MSRELSATLRELQVRIALLEQQLARMAPSVDASLRHRGWTAAVHSSLQRVLLPEPAEPARIDRYYADLRHYHFRRLLQESAERRRLDPAAVRRLERRWGPRTAATLERLVEYGLLRRRGRGFVLAAEEAKTFGETLEWFLAQVFAREFLAPAAWDVRIRGLERGGDFDVLAVLDGRLGYVECKGSPPYNVSADVLARYLERTRRLSPDFTILLLDTTLHIERNIIDNLVRLLRGEGGPPQVVRATPGVYEVGGGTPFFVVTSRRSLVANLAVCLRRLHGAR
;
A
#
# COMPACT_ATOMS: atom_id res chain seq x y z
N MET A 1 -5.20 12.57 50.37
CA MET A 1 -4.28 13.05 49.31
C MET A 1 -3.78 11.97 48.35
N SER A 2 -2.79 11.10 48.65
CA SER A 2 -2.24 10.15 47.64
C SER A 2 -3.26 9.12 47.11
N ARG A 3 -4.17 8.64 47.97
CA ARG A 3 -5.25 7.72 47.57
C ARG A 3 -6.35 8.37 46.72
N GLU A 4 -6.75 9.59 47.06
CA GLU A 4 -7.70 10.37 46.24
C GLU A 4 -7.14 10.70 44.87
N LEU A 5 -5.90 11.20 44.80
CA LEU A 5 -5.24 11.44 43.51
C LEU A 5 -5.17 10.16 42.67
N SER A 6 -4.85 9.02 43.30
CA SER A 6 -4.81 7.73 42.62
C SER A 6 -6.19 7.24 42.15
N ALA A 7 -7.26 7.56 42.89
CA ALA A 7 -8.63 7.24 42.50
C ALA A 7 -9.08 8.11 41.32
N THR A 8 -8.84 9.43 41.40
CA THR A 8 -9.13 10.38 40.32
C THR A 8 -8.35 10.04 39.05
N LEU A 9 -7.07 9.65 39.16
CA LEU A 9 -6.27 9.24 38.00
C LEU A 9 -6.87 8.02 37.29
N ARG A 10 -7.32 7.01 38.05
CA ARG A 10 -7.99 5.82 37.49
C ARG A 10 -9.31 6.16 36.82
N GLU A 11 -10.11 7.03 37.44
CA GLU A 11 -11.38 7.48 36.86
C GLU A 11 -11.16 8.24 35.54
N LEU A 12 -10.15 9.11 35.49
CA LEU A 12 -9.78 9.81 34.26
C LEU A 12 -9.28 8.85 33.18
N GLN A 13 -8.45 7.86 33.53
CA GLN A 13 -8.00 6.84 32.58
C GLN A 13 -9.17 6.05 31.97
N VAL A 14 -10.17 5.69 32.79
CA VAL A 14 -11.38 5.01 32.31
C VAL A 14 -12.20 5.91 31.39
N ARG A 15 -12.40 7.19 31.75
CA ARG A 15 -13.12 8.15 30.90
C ARG A 15 -12.40 8.41 29.58
N ILE A 16 -11.07 8.53 29.58
CA ILE A 16 -10.25 8.68 28.38
C ILE A 16 -10.44 7.45 27.48
N ALA A 17 -10.31 6.24 28.02
CA ALA A 17 -10.51 5.01 27.25
C ALA A 17 -11.92 4.91 26.65
N LEU A 18 -12.94 5.37 27.37
CA LEU A 18 -14.32 5.36 26.88
C LEU A 18 -14.54 6.38 25.76
N LEU A 19 -13.99 7.58 25.89
CA LEU A 19 -14.01 8.61 24.85
C LEU A 19 -13.25 8.16 23.60
N GLU A 20 -12.07 7.53 23.76
CA GLU A 20 -11.30 6.94 22.67
C GLU A 20 -12.11 5.86 21.94
N GLN A 21 -12.82 4.99 22.66
CA GLN A 21 -13.73 4.02 22.03
C GLN A 21 -14.88 4.69 21.27
N GLN A 22 -15.50 5.72 21.84
CA GLN A 22 -16.61 6.43 21.19
C GLN A 22 -16.13 7.12 19.92
N LEU A 23 -15.00 7.83 19.98
CA LEU A 23 -14.34 8.44 18.83
C LEU A 23 -14.01 7.41 17.75
N ALA A 24 -13.47 6.25 18.13
CA ALA A 24 -13.15 5.18 17.18
C ALA A 24 -14.40 4.61 16.48
N ARG A 25 -15.56 4.57 17.16
CA ARG A 25 -16.84 4.13 16.55
C ARG A 25 -17.45 5.18 15.63
N MET A 26 -17.23 6.46 15.92
CA MET A 26 -17.74 7.58 15.13
C MET A 26 -16.84 7.92 13.94
N ALA A 27 -15.56 7.51 13.98
CA ALA A 27 -14.65 7.70 12.87
C ALA A 27 -15.16 6.97 11.62
N PRO A 28 -15.07 7.59 10.43
CA PRO A 28 -15.32 6.90 9.18
C PRO A 28 -14.51 5.60 9.13
N SER A 29 -15.08 4.52 8.62
CA SER A 29 -14.36 3.28 8.42
C SER A 29 -14.64 2.71 7.05
N VAL A 30 -13.70 1.94 6.53
CA VAL A 30 -13.88 1.20 5.27
C VAL A 30 -15.14 0.33 5.35
N ASP A 31 -15.32 -0.38 6.47
CA ASP A 31 -16.49 -1.24 6.69
C ASP A 31 -17.81 -0.46 6.66
N ALA A 32 -17.89 0.70 7.31
CA ALA A 32 -19.09 1.53 7.28
C ALA A 32 -19.37 2.06 5.86
N SER A 33 -18.34 2.55 5.17
CA SER A 33 -18.44 2.99 3.77
C SER A 33 -18.91 1.89 2.83
N LEU A 34 -18.44 0.66 3.02
CA LEU A 34 -18.90 -0.50 2.24
C LEU A 34 -20.35 -0.87 2.55
N ARG A 35 -20.74 -0.91 3.83
CA ARG A 35 -22.12 -1.21 4.25
C ARG A 35 -23.13 -0.21 3.70
N HIS A 36 -22.80 1.09 3.69
CA HIS A 36 -23.65 2.12 3.08
C HIS A 36 -23.87 1.91 1.58
N ARG A 37 -22.96 1.21 0.90
CA ARG A 37 -23.06 0.84 -0.52
C ARG A 37 -23.67 -0.55 -0.74
N GLY A 38 -24.20 -1.18 0.32
CA GLY A 38 -24.80 -2.52 0.27
C GLY A 38 -23.79 -3.68 0.32
N TRP A 39 -22.51 -3.40 0.58
CA TRP A 39 -21.46 -4.41 0.64
C TRP A 39 -21.17 -4.87 2.07
N THR A 40 -20.80 -6.14 2.21
CA THR A 40 -20.24 -6.67 3.46
C THR A 40 -18.83 -7.18 3.19
N ALA A 41 -17.85 -6.62 3.89
CA ALA A 41 -16.48 -7.11 3.82
C ALA A 41 -16.25 -8.30 4.77
N ALA A 42 -15.48 -9.26 4.30
CA ALA A 42 -14.61 -10.08 5.12
C ALA A 42 -13.20 -9.48 4.98
N VAL A 43 -12.80 -8.67 5.95
CA VAL A 43 -11.44 -8.13 5.98
C VAL A 43 -10.49 -9.28 6.33
N HIS A 44 -9.51 -9.54 5.47
CA HIS A 44 -8.52 -10.61 5.63
C HIS A 44 -7.10 -10.06 5.83
N SER A 45 -6.97 -8.92 6.52
CA SER A 45 -5.68 -8.29 6.85
C SER A 45 -4.83 -9.13 7.82
N SER A 46 -4.30 -10.27 7.35
CA SER A 46 -3.47 -11.16 8.17
C SER A 46 -2.04 -10.63 8.23
N LEU A 47 -1.66 -10.11 9.40
CA LEU A 47 -0.29 -9.66 9.67
C LEU A 47 0.75 -10.79 9.52
N GLN A 48 0.33 -12.06 9.60
CA GLN A 48 1.24 -13.22 9.44
C GLN A 48 1.87 -13.30 8.05
N ARG A 49 1.20 -12.74 7.03
CA ARG A 49 1.71 -12.71 5.64
C ARG A 49 2.50 -11.44 5.32
N VAL A 50 2.50 -10.48 6.24
CA VAL A 50 3.22 -9.21 6.11
C VAL A 50 4.63 -9.40 6.64
N LEU A 51 5.63 -8.94 5.89
CA LEU A 51 7.01 -8.88 6.34
C LEU A 51 7.12 -7.77 7.38
N LEU A 52 6.98 -8.13 8.66
CA LEU A 52 7.10 -7.20 9.78
C LEU A 52 8.33 -7.50 10.63
N PRO A 53 8.92 -6.47 11.26
CA PRO A 53 9.99 -6.66 12.22
C PRO A 53 9.65 -7.64 13.34
N GLU A 54 10.62 -8.46 13.75
CA GLU A 54 10.48 -9.42 14.86
C GLU A 54 11.54 -9.19 15.95
N PRO A 55 11.16 -8.86 17.20
CA PRO A 55 9.79 -8.56 17.69
C PRO A 55 9.16 -7.30 17.08
N ALA A 56 7.83 -7.31 17.00
CA ALA A 56 6.98 -6.25 16.45
C ALA A 56 6.72 -5.10 17.45
N GLU A 57 7.80 -4.48 17.94
CA GLU A 57 7.73 -3.36 18.87
C GLU A 57 7.35 -2.04 18.16
N PRO A 58 6.52 -1.16 18.75
CA PRO A 58 6.03 0.06 18.09
C PRO A 58 7.14 0.94 17.48
N ALA A 59 8.18 1.27 18.26
CA ALA A 59 9.29 2.09 17.79
C ALA A 59 10.08 1.44 16.64
N ARG A 60 10.09 0.11 16.55
CA ARG A 60 10.73 -0.61 15.45
C ARG A 60 9.84 -0.67 14.22
N ILE A 61 8.54 -0.83 14.40
CA ILE A 61 7.55 -0.69 13.32
C ILE A 61 7.62 0.71 12.71
N ASP A 62 7.78 1.75 13.52
CA ASP A 62 7.89 3.13 13.03
C ASP A 62 9.17 3.38 12.23
N ARG A 63 10.31 2.86 12.68
CA ARG A 63 11.56 2.90 11.91
C ARG A 63 11.44 2.12 10.61
N TYR A 64 10.84 0.93 10.66
CA TYR A 64 10.60 0.11 9.49
C TYR A 64 9.66 0.80 8.48
N TYR A 65 8.59 1.44 8.95
CA TYR A 65 7.72 2.27 8.14
C TYR A 65 8.49 3.40 7.46
N ALA A 66 9.37 4.10 8.19
CA ALA A 66 10.21 5.16 7.62
C ALA A 66 11.13 4.60 6.51
N ASP A 67 11.77 3.45 6.74
CA ASP A 67 12.57 2.76 5.72
C ASP A 67 11.75 2.35 4.50
N LEU A 68 10.53 1.83 4.69
CA LEU A 68 9.61 1.46 3.61
C LEU A 68 9.21 2.64 2.73
N ARG A 69 9.34 3.89 3.16
CA ARG A 69 9.12 5.07 2.28
C ARG A 69 10.13 5.12 1.15
N HIS A 70 11.31 4.51 1.31
CA HIS A 70 12.36 4.49 0.32
C HIS A 70 12.21 3.33 -0.67
N TYR A 71 12.10 3.66 -1.96
CA TYR A 71 11.97 2.68 -3.04
C TYR A 71 13.07 1.60 -3.00
N HIS A 72 14.32 1.98 -2.77
CA HIS A 72 15.45 1.05 -2.68
C HIS A 72 15.25 -0.03 -1.59
N PHE A 73 14.72 0.37 -0.42
CA PHE A 73 14.46 -0.55 0.67
C PHE A 73 13.39 -1.58 0.29
N ARG A 74 12.25 -1.11 -0.23
CA ARG A 74 11.16 -1.98 -0.72
C ARG A 74 11.65 -2.95 -1.79
N ARG A 75 12.48 -2.50 -2.74
CA ARG A 75 13.03 -3.37 -3.78
C ARG A 75 13.93 -4.47 -3.24
N LEU A 76 14.80 -4.18 -2.28
CA LEU A 76 15.66 -5.21 -1.68
C LEU A 76 14.89 -6.17 -0.78
N LEU A 77 13.89 -5.68 -0.06
CA LEU A 77 12.98 -6.54 0.69
C LEU A 77 12.21 -7.48 -0.23
N GLN A 78 11.66 -6.96 -1.34
CA GLN A 78 10.99 -7.77 -2.35
C GLN A 78 11.91 -8.84 -2.95
N GLU A 79 13.11 -8.46 -3.41
CA GLU A 79 14.07 -9.42 -3.98
C GLU A 79 14.48 -10.48 -2.96
N SER A 80 14.56 -10.11 -1.67
CA SER A 80 14.86 -11.05 -0.59
C SER A 80 13.71 -12.03 -0.35
N ALA A 81 12.47 -11.53 -0.35
CA ALA A 81 11.27 -12.33 -0.15
C ALA A 81 11.05 -13.34 -1.29
N GLU A 82 11.14 -12.86 -2.54
CA GLU A 82 10.94 -13.68 -3.74
C GLU A 82 12.00 -14.77 -3.89
N ARG A 83 13.26 -14.46 -3.57
CA ARG A 83 14.36 -15.43 -3.70
C ARG A 83 14.47 -16.37 -2.51
N ARG A 84 13.98 -15.98 -1.34
CA ARG A 84 14.06 -16.68 -0.03
C ARG A 84 15.49 -16.87 0.50
N ARG A 85 16.50 -16.98 -0.37
CA ARG A 85 17.92 -17.11 -0.06
C ARG A 85 18.76 -16.25 -1.01
N LEU A 86 19.69 -15.49 -0.43
CA LEU A 86 20.66 -14.68 -1.13
C LEU A 86 22.06 -15.25 -0.88
N ASP A 87 22.57 -16.04 -1.82
CA ASP A 87 23.96 -16.48 -1.81
C ASP A 87 24.93 -15.30 -2.11
N PRO A 88 26.25 -15.47 -1.93
CA PRO A 88 27.21 -14.40 -2.19
C PRO A 88 27.18 -13.86 -3.63
N ALA A 89 26.83 -14.69 -4.61
CA ALA A 89 26.72 -14.24 -6.00
C ALA A 89 25.46 -13.39 -6.21
N ALA A 90 24.35 -13.74 -5.55
CA ALA A 90 23.12 -12.97 -5.53
C ALA A 90 23.33 -11.61 -4.86
N VAL A 91 24.03 -11.56 -3.71
CA VAL A 91 24.39 -10.30 -3.05
C VAL A 91 25.21 -9.41 -3.98
N ARG A 92 26.27 -9.94 -4.61
CA ARG A 92 27.06 -9.18 -5.60
C ARG A 92 26.24 -8.69 -6.79
N ARG A 93 25.25 -9.47 -7.25
CA ARG A 93 24.33 -9.03 -8.32
C ARG A 93 23.46 -7.87 -7.86
N LEU A 94 22.94 -7.93 -6.62
CA LEU A 94 22.14 -6.84 -6.06
C LEU A 94 22.98 -5.58 -5.86
N GLU A 95 24.21 -5.69 -5.36
CA GLU A 95 25.13 -4.56 -5.20
C GLU A 95 25.46 -3.88 -6.54
N ARG A 96 25.71 -4.65 -7.60
CA ARG A 96 25.91 -4.07 -8.94
C ARG A 96 24.66 -3.37 -9.48
N ARG A 97 23.47 -3.88 -9.16
CA ARG A 97 22.19 -3.36 -9.66
C ARG A 97 21.71 -2.13 -8.89
N TRP A 98 21.86 -2.13 -7.57
CA TRP A 98 21.25 -1.15 -6.67
C TRP A 98 22.28 -0.26 -5.94
N GLY A 99 23.58 -0.58 -6.09
CA GLY A 99 24.68 0.25 -5.64
C GLY A 99 25.10 -0.02 -4.19
N PRO A 100 25.98 0.84 -3.64
CA PRO A 100 26.71 0.61 -2.39
C PRO A 100 25.80 0.58 -1.14
N ARG A 101 24.58 1.12 -1.22
CA ARG A 101 23.60 1.06 -0.12
C ARG A 101 22.99 -0.33 0.09
N THR A 102 23.25 -1.27 -0.81
CA THR A 102 22.71 -2.62 -0.75
C THR A 102 23.12 -3.34 0.52
N ALA A 103 24.41 -3.38 0.84
CA ALA A 103 24.92 -4.05 2.04
C ALA A 103 24.26 -3.50 3.31
N ALA A 104 24.30 -2.19 3.52
CA ALA A 104 23.66 -1.54 4.67
C ALA A 104 22.14 -1.74 4.74
N THR A 105 21.47 -1.98 3.62
CA THR A 105 20.04 -2.28 3.61
C THR A 105 19.78 -3.74 3.98
N LEU A 106 20.57 -4.68 3.48
CA LEU A 106 20.49 -6.09 3.87
C LEU A 106 20.78 -6.26 5.37
N GLU A 107 21.74 -5.50 5.90
CA GLU A 107 22.00 -5.47 7.35
C GLU A 107 20.82 -4.91 8.13
N ARG A 108 20.20 -3.81 7.69
CA ARG A 108 18.95 -3.32 8.28
C ARG A 108 17.84 -4.37 8.27
N LEU A 109 17.71 -5.17 7.21
CA LEU A 109 16.73 -6.27 7.18
C LEU A 109 17.07 -7.38 8.18
N VAL A 110 18.35 -7.63 8.46
CA VAL A 110 18.77 -8.52 9.57
C VAL A 110 18.44 -7.88 10.92
N GLU A 111 18.69 -6.59 11.08
CA GLU A 111 18.34 -5.83 12.30
C GLU A 111 16.83 -5.79 12.53
N TYR A 112 15.99 -5.88 11.49
CA TYR A 112 14.55 -6.07 11.61
C TYR A 112 14.13 -7.52 11.87
N GLY A 113 15.05 -8.48 11.87
CA GLY A 113 14.74 -9.89 12.02
C GLY A 113 14.06 -10.50 10.79
N LEU A 114 14.02 -9.79 9.66
CA LEU A 114 13.43 -10.25 8.40
C LEU A 114 14.38 -11.16 7.62
N LEU A 115 15.68 -10.99 7.83
CA LEU A 115 16.74 -11.84 7.29
C LEU A 115 17.58 -12.45 8.41
N ARG A 116 18.10 -13.65 8.19
CA ARG A 116 19.16 -14.27 9.00
C ARG A 116 20.43 -14.42 8.17
N ARG A 117 21.58 -14.19 8.79
CA ARG A 117 22.88 -14.50 8.18
C ARG A 117 23.06 -16.00 8.08
N ARG A 118 23.53 -16.48 6.92
CA ARG A 118 23.92 -17.88 6.70
C ARG A 118 25.21 -17.94 5.90
N GLY A 119 26.33 -18.15 6.59
CA GLY A 119 27.66 -18.03 6.00
C GLY A 119 27.88 -16.61 5.46
N ARG A 120 28.26 -16.50 4.18
CA ARG A 120 28.44 -15.21 3.48
C ARG A 120 27.17 -14.69 2.77
N GLY A 121 26.01 -15.27 3.07
CA GLY A 121 24.73 -14.92 2.46
C GLY A 121 23.64 -14.67 3.49
N PHE A 122 22.41 -14.54 2.99
CA PHE A 122 21.22 -14.27 3.79
C PHE A 122 20.11 -15.26 3.46
N VAL A 123 19.26 -15.55 4.44
CA VAL A 123 18.02 -16.31 4.26
C VAL A 123 16.86 -15.53 4.86
N LEU A 124 15.70 -15.59 4.21
CA LEU A 124 14.48 -14.99 4.74
C LEU A 124 14.10 -15.68 6.06
N ALA A 125 13.81 -14.88 7.08
CA ALA A 125 13.41 -15.37 8.39
C ALA A 125 11.89 -15.57 8.49
N ALA A 126 11.11 -14.76 7.77
CA ALA A 126 9.66 -14.81 7.72
C ALA A 126 9.19 -15.94 6.81
N GLU A 127 8.93 -17.12 7.38
CA GLU A 127 8.59 -18.32 6.61
C GLU A 127 7.21 -18.21 5.95
N GLU A 128 6.23 -17.63 6.65
CA GLU A 128 4.83 -17.47 6.22
C GLU A 128 4.63 -16.41 5.13
N ALA A 129 5.50 -15.41 5.08
CA ALA A 129 5.45 -14.37 4.06
C ALA A 129 5.93 -14.93 2.71
N LYS A 130 4.99 -15.18 1.81
CA LYS A 130 5.28 -15.76 0.49
C LYS A 130 5.73 -14.71 -0.52
N THR A 131 5.20 -13.49 -0.43
CA THR A 131 5.50 -12.41 -1.37
C THR A 131 5.65 -11.07 -0.66
N PHE A 132 6.11 -10.06 -1.40
CA PHE A 132 6.14 -8.67 -0.92
C PHE A 132 4.79 -7.95 -1.11
N GLY A 133 3.84 -8.52 -1.87
CA GLY A 133 2.58 -7.87 -2.21
C GLY A 133 1.81 -7.42 -0.98
N GLU A 134 1.56 -8.34 -0.05
CA GLU A 134 0.84 -8.07 1.20
C GLU A 134 1.55 -7.01 2.06
N THR A 135 2.89 -6.93 1.96
CA THR A 135 3.67 -5.91 2.68
C THR A 135 3.53 -4.54 2.04
N LEU A 136 3.46 -4.46 0.71
CA LEU A 136 3.20 -3.21 0.00
C LEU A 136 1.80 -2.69 0.29
N GLU A 137 0.80 -3.57 0.30
CA GLU A 137 -0.58 -3.24 0.63
C GLU A 137 -0.72 -2.73 2.07
N TRP A 138 -0.14 -3.45 3.04
CA TRP A 138 -0.05 -3.00 4.43
C TRP A 138 0.61 -1.63 4.54
N PHE A 139 1.77 -1.45 3.88
CA PHE A 139 2.49 -0.18 3.88
C PHE A 139 1.62 0.97 3.36
N LEU A 140 0.85 0.75 2.30
CA LEU A 140 -0.02 1.79 1.75
C LEU A 140 -1.18 2.13 2.66
N ALA A 141 -1.79 1.14 3.31
CA ALA A 141 -2.77 1.41 4.35
C ALA A 141 -2.17 2.22 5.51
N GLN A 142 -0.92 1.95 5.90
CA GLN A 142 -0.20 2.77 6.87
C GLN A 142 0.04 4.19 6.36
N VAL A 143 0.37 4.38 5.08
CA VAL A 143 0.54 5.72 4.49
C VAL A 143 -0.78 6.50 4.55
N PHE A 144 -1.91 5.89 4.18
CA PHE A 144 -3.22 6.52 4.31
C PHE A 144 -3.53 6.93 5.76
N ALA A 145 -3.35 6.01 6.71
CA ALA A 145 -3.64 6.26 8.11
C ALA A 145 -2.72 7.33 8.72
N ARG A 146 -1.41 7.25 8.47
CA ARG A 146 -0.40 8.09 9.15
C ARG A 146 -0.20 9.45 8.50
N GLU A 147 -0.22 9.53 7.17
CA GLU A 147 0.14 10.74 6.43
C GLU A 147 -1.08 11.54 5.98
N PHE A 148 -2.23 10.88 5.83
CA PHE A 148 -3.45 11.51 5.31
C PHE A 148 -4.64 11.41 6.28
N LEU A 149 -4.43 10.83 7.47
CA LEU A 149 -5.49 10.60 8.47
C LEU A 149 -6.72 9.90 7.87
N ALA A 150 -6.49 9.08 6.85
CA ALA A 150 -7.51 8.39 6.10
C ALA A 150 -7.60 6.94 6.57
N PRO A 151 -8.72 6.51 7.18
CA PRO A 151 -8.96 5.12 7.54
C PRO A 151 -8.79 4.21 6.31
N ALA A 152 -7.96 3.18 6.45
CA ALA A 152 -7.66 2.27 5.35
C ALA A 152 -7.62 0.81 5.82
N ALA A 153 -8.01 -0.08 4.92
CA ALA A 153 -7.93 -1.52 5.08
C ALA A 153 -7.25 -2.13 3.85
N TRP A 154 -6.60 -3.27 4.03
CA TRP A 154 -5.88 -3.97 2.97
C TRP A 154 -6.24 -5.45 2.95
N ASP A 155 -6.03 -6.12 1.81
CA ASP A 155 -6.48 -7.50 1.56
C ASP A 155 -7.98 -7.66 1.91
N VAL A 156 -8.81 -6.79 1.33
CA VAL A 156 -10.25 -6.73 1.61
C VAL A 156 -10.99 -7.65 0.65
N ARG A 157 -11.71 -8.65 1.20
CA ARG A 157 -12.63 -9.47 0.42
C ARG A 157 -14.06 -9.02 0.61
N ILE A 158 -14.76 -8.70 -0.47
CA ILE A 158 -16.18 -8.36 -0.42
C ILE A 158 -17.02 -9.62 -0.65
N ARG A 159 -17.94 -9.91 0.27
CA ARG A 159 -18.89 -11.02 0.16
C ARG A 159 -19.92 -10.73 -0.94
N GLY A 160 -20.29 -11.75 -1.70
CA GLY A 160 -21.27 -11.64 -2.78
C GLY A 160 -20.68 -11.25 -4.14
N LEU A 161 -19.40 -10.92 -4.23
CA LEU A 161 -18.69 -10.78 -5.50
C LEU A 161 -18.05 -12.13 -5.87
N GLU A 162 -18.75 -12.96 -6.66
CA GLU A 162 -18.31 -14.31 -7.05
C GLU A 162 -16.96 -14.33 -7.80
N ARG A 163 -16.60 -13.23 -8.47
CA ARG A 163 -15.29 -13.03 -9.13
C ARG A 163 -14.77 -11.63 -8.84
N GLY A 164 -13.47 -11.52 -8.50
CA GLY A 164 -12.82 -10.23 -8.28
C GLY A 164 -13.24 -9.51 -7.00
N GLY A 165 -13.69 -10.24 -5.98
CA GLY A 165 -14.04 -9.68 -4.68
C GLY A 165 -12.83 -9.28 -3.82
N ASP A 166 -11.59 -9.54 -4.27
CA ASP A 166 -10.36 -9.21 -3.55
C ASP A 166 -9.85 -7.83 -3.98
N PHE A 167 -9.67 -6.94 -3.00
CA PHE A 167 -9.22 -5.56 -3.18
C PHE A 167 -7.97 -5.31 -2.33
N ASP A 168 -6.91 -4.90 -3.00
CA ASP A 168 -5.59 -4.71 -2.39
C ASP A 168 -5.64 -3.69 -1.23
N VAL A 169 -6.11 -2.46 -1.48
CA VAL A 169 -6.29 -1.44 -0.44
C VAL A 169 -7.56 -0.62 -0.70
N LEU A 170 -8.37 -0.44 0.35
CA LEU A 170 -9.49 0.50 0.38
C LEU A 170 -9.20 1.59 1.41
N ALA A 171 -9.51 2.83 1.07
CA ALA A 171 -9.33 3.97 1.97
C ALA A 171 -10.59 4.83 1.99
N VAL A 172 -10.84 5.52 3.10
CA VAL A 172 -11.89 6.52 3.21
C VAL A 172 -11.26 7.88 3.44
N LEU A 173 -11.46 8.81 2.50
CA LEU A 173 -10.97 10.18 2.59
C LEU A 173 -12.16 11.12 2.47
N ASP A 174 -12.42 11.94 3.49
CA ASP A 174 -13.55 12.87 3.53
C ASP A 174 -14.90 12.23 3.14
N GLY A 175 -15.14 11.01 3.63
CA GLY A 175 -16.35 10.22 3.35
C GLY A 175 -16.38 9.55 1.97
N ARG A 176 -15.37 9.79 1.12
CA ARG A 176 -15.23 9.18 -0.20
C ARG A 176 -14.47 7.87 -0.11
N LEU A 177 -15.02 6.82 -0.69
CA LEU A 177 -14.38 5.50 -0.79
C LEU A 177 -13.38 5.49 -1.95
N GLY A 178 -12.11 5.31 -1.61
CA GLY A 178 -11.02 5.09 -2.55
C GLY A 178 -10.67 3.62 -2.69
N TYR A 179 -10.29 3.21 -3.90
CA TYR A 179 -9.69 1.91 -4.18
C TYR A 179 -8.27 2.09 -4.72
N VAL A 180 -7.30 1.39 -4.13
CA VAL A 180 -5.93 1.36 -4.63
C VAL A 180 -5.56 -0.08 -5.00
N GLU A 181 -5.19 -0.27 -6.26
CA GLU A 181 -4.62 -1.53 -6.76
C GLU A 181 -3.10 -1.44 -6.73
N CYS A 182 -2.45 -2.46 -6.16
CA CYS A 182 -1.02 -2.48 -5.94
C CYS A 182 -0.33 -3.47 -6.87
N LYS A 183 0.78 -3.03 -7.49
CA LYS A 183 1.66 -3.91 -8.26
C LYS A 183 3.12 -3.66 -7.89
N GLY A 184 3.71 -4.64 -7.19
CA GLY A 184 5.16 -4.68 -6.91
C GLY A 184 6.02 -5.17 -8.08
N SER A 185 5.41 -5.74 -9.11
CA SER A 185 6.11 -6.22 -10.31
C SER A 185 6.54 -5.06 -11.21
N PRO A 186 7.65 -5.20 -11.97
CA PRO A 186 8.00 -4.25 -13.01
C PRO A 186 6.85 -4.01 -14.01
N PRO A 187 6.75 -2.83 -14.64
CA PRO A 187 5.60 -2.49 -15.47
C PRO A 187 5.46 -3.44 -16.66
N TYR A 188 6.55 -3.93 -17.26
CA TYR A 188 6.51 -4.87 -18.38
C TYR A 188 5.93 -6.26 -18.04
N ASN A 189 5.78 -6.59 -16.75
CA ASN A 189 5.10 -7.81 -16.30
C ASN A 189 3.59 -7.60 -16.08
N VAL A 190 3.09 -6.37 -16.21
CA VAL A 190 1.67 -6.07 -16.10
C VAL A 190 1.04 -6.17 -17.49
N SER A 191 0.25 -7.21 -17.71
CA SER A 191 -0.45 -7.44 -18.97
C SER A 191 -1.72 -6.57 -19.09
N ALA A 192 -2.24 -6.45 -20.31
CA ALA A 192 -3.52 -5.79 -20.55
C ALA A 192 -4.68 -6.48 -19.81
N ASP A 193 -4.65 -7.81 -19.67
CA ASP A 193 -5.67 -8.56 -18.93
C ASP A 193 -5.68 -8.21 -17.43
N VAL A 194 -4.51 -8.01 -16.83
CA VAL A 194 -4.41 -7.55 -15.44
C VAL A 194 -5.06 -6.16 -15.29
N LEU A 195 -4.80 -5.26 -16.23
CA LEU A 195 -5.42 -3.93 -16.25
C LEU A 195 -6.94 -4.01 -16.48
N ALA A 196 -7.40 -4.89 -17.37
CA ALA A 196 -8.83 -5.09 -17.63
C ALA A 196 -9.56 -5.60 -16.38
N ARG A 197 -8.98 -6.58 -15.66
CA ARG A 197 -9.54 -7.09 -14.40
C ARG A 197 -9.55 -6.05 -13.28
N TYR A 198 -8.54 -5.18 -13.23
CA TYR A 198 -8.55 -4.01 -12.34
C TYR A 198 -9.73 -3.08 -12.67
N LEU A 199 -9.88 -2.68 -13.93
CA LEU A 199 -10.98 -1.81 -14.35
C LEU A 199 -12.36 -2.44 -14.11
N GLU A 200 -12.49 -3.76 -14.27
CA GLU A 200 -13.71 -4.50 -13.92
C GLU A 200 -14.01 -4.40 -12.41
N ARG A 201 -13.01 -4.61 -11.55
CA ARG A 201 -13.17 -4.44 -10.10
C ARG A 201 -13.56 -3.01 -9.72
N THR A 202 -12.94 -2.00 -10.33
CA THR A 202 -13.31 -0.59 -10.12
C THR A 202 -14.78 -0.37 -10.49
N ARG A 203 -15.26 -0.88 -11.63
CA ARG A 203 -16.66 -0.74 -12.03
C ARG A 203 -17.62 -1.43 -11.06
N ARG A 204 -17.28 -2.63 -10.58
CA ARG A 204 -18.11 -3.41 -9.64
C ARG A 204 -18.20 -2.75 -8.26
N LEU A 205 -17.07 -2.24 -7.75
CA LEU A 205 -17.02 -1.56 -6.46
C LEU A 205 -17.63 -0.16 -6.53
N SER A 206 -17.52 0.52 -7.67
CA SER A 206 -17.91 1.92 -7.88
C SER A 206 -17.31 2.86 -6.82
N PRO A 207 -15.97 2.92 -6.68
CA PRO A 207 -15.34 3.83 -5.74
C PRO A 207 -15.46 5.28 -6.21
N ASP A 208 -15.36 6.23 -5.29
CA ASP A 208 -15.39 7.67 -5.56
C ASP A 208 -14.08 8.17 -6.18
N PHE A 209 -13.00 7.39 -6.05
CA PHE A 209 -11.73 7.56 -6.75
C PHE A 209 -10.96 6.25 -6.78
N THR A 210 -10.08 6.09 -7.77
CA THR A 210 -9.26 4.88 -7.90
C THR A 210 -7.80 5.22 -8.21
N ILE A 211 -6.88 4.44 -7.68
CA ILE A 211 -5.44 4.60 -7.89
C ILE A 211 -4.85 3.25 -8.32
N LEU A 212 -4.22 3.22 -9.49
CA LEU A 212 -3.33 2.12 -9.88
C LEU A 212 -1.91 2.47 -9.45
N LEU A 213 -1.40 1.77 -8.45
CA LEU A 213 -0.06 1.98 -7.90
C LEU A 213 0.92 0.92 -8.41
N LEU A 214 1.99 1.39 -9.04
CA LEU A 214 3.09 0.57 -9.54
C LEU A 214 4.34 0.88 -8.73
N ASP A 215 4.83 -0.06 -7.91
CA ASP A 215 6.06 0.14 -7.13
C ASP A 215 7.30 0.01 -8.02
N THR A 216 7.50 1.01 -8.87
CA THR A 216 8.56 1.09 -9.86
C THR A 216 9.02 2.52 -10.08
N THR A 217 10.26 2.69 -10.50
CA THR A 217 10.80 3.97 -11.00
C THR A 217 10.95 4.00 -12.51
N LEU A 218 10.61 2.89 -13.18
CA LEU A 218 10.69 2.72 -14.62
C LEU A 218 9.63 3.55 -15.35
N HIS A 219 9.86 3.76 -16.65
CA HIS A 219 8.87 4.35 -17.53
C HIS A 219 7.69 3.39 -17.71
N ILE A 220 6.48 3.94 -17.66
CA ILE A 220 5.23 3.17 -17.68
C ILE A 220 4.34 3.53 -18.86
N GLU A 221 4.70 4.56 -19.63
CA GLU A 221 3.88 5.14 -20.69
C GLU A 221 3.48 4.07 -21.72
N ARG A 222 4.47 3.41 -22.32
CA ARG A 222 4.26 2.45 -23.42
C ARG A 222 3.53 1.17 -23.03
N ASN A 223 3.55 0.77 -21.76
CA ASN A 223 2.93 -0.49 -21.35
C ASN A 223 1.69 -0.31 -20.48
N ILE A 224 1.67 0.68 -19.60
CA ILE A 224 0.54 0.87 -18.68
C ILE A 224 -0.41 1.91 -19.25
N ILE A 225 0.10 3.11 -19.54
CA ILE A 225 -0.74 4.22 -19.97
C ILE A 225 -1.39 3.90 -21.32
N ASP A 226 -0.61 3.44 -22.29
CA ASP A 226 -1.14 3.11 -23.62
C ASP A 226 -2.18 1.98 -23.57
N ASN A 227 -1.96 0.96 -22.75
CA ASN A 227 -2.93 -0.12 -22.57
C ASN A 227 -4.19 0.35 -21.84
N LEU A 228 -4.07 1.21 -20.81
CA LEU A 228 -5.24 1.81 -20.15
C LEU A 228 -6.06 2.66 -21.13
N VAL A 229 -5.41 3.52 -21.91
CA VAL A 229 -6.05 4.33 -22.96
C VAL A 229 -6.80 3.44 -23.94
N ARG A 230 -6.21 2.32 -24.36
CA ARG A 230 -6.86 1.35 -25.24
C ARG A 230 -8.08 0.70 -24.57
N LEU A 231 -7.96 0.26 -23.33
CA LEU A 231 -9.02 -0.44 -22.58
C LEU A 231 -10.18 0.48 -22.17
N LEU A 232 -9.92 1.78 -22.04
CA LEU A 232 -10.90 2.79 -21.65
C LEU A 232 -11.46 3.56 -22.86
N ARG A 233 -11.02 3.27 -24.08
CA ARG A 233 -11.54 3.90 -25.28
C ARG A 233 -13.03 3.56 -25.41
N GLY A 234 -13.88 4.58 -25.29
CA GLY A 234 -15.31 4.50 -25.56
C GLY A 234 -15.66 5.14 -26.90
N GLU A 235 -16.96 5.30 -27.15
CA GLU A 235 -17.50 5.94 -28.37
C GLU A 235 -17.03 7.40 -28.53
N GLY A 236 -16.79 8.10 -27.41
CA GLY A 236 -16.25 9.48 -27.39
C GLY A 236 -14.75 9.60 -27.64
N GLY A 237 -14.06 8.50 -28.00
CA GLY A 237 -12.62 8.49 -28.26
C GLY A 237 -11.76 8.08 -27.05
N PRO A 238 -10.42 8.17 -27.17
CA PRO A 238 -9.51 7.82 -26.09
C PRO A 238 -9.62 8.80 -24.91
N PRO A 239 -9.46 8.33 -23.66
CA PRO A 239 -9.46 9.23 -22.50
C PRO A 239 -8.26 10.20 -22.56
N GLN A 240 -8.45 11.41 -22.06
CA GLN A 240 -7.35 12.34 -21.85
C GLN A 240 -6.41 11.80 -20.77
N VAL A 241 -5.10 11.93 -20.96
CA VAL A 241 -4.10 11.60 -19.93
C VAL A 241 -3.27 12.83 -19.62
N VAL A 242 -3.23 13.23 -18.35
CA VAL A 242 -2.43 14.35 -17.87
C VAL A 242 -1.34 13.83 -16.95
N ARG A 243 -0.08 14.14 -17.28
CA ARG A 243 1.05 13.85 -16.38
C ARG A 243 1.19 14.99 -15.37
N ALA A 244 0.78 14.74 -14.12
CA ALA A 244 0.83 15.74 -13.06
C ALA A 244 2.26 16.05 -12.63
N THR A 245 3.06 15.01 -12.40
CA THR A 245 4.45 15.08 -11.97
C THR A 245 5.22 13.86 -12.53
N PRO A 246 6.55 13.82 -12.40
CA PRO A 246 7.32 12.61 -12.69
C PRO A 246 6.95 11.46 -11.72
N GLY A 247 5.94 10.67 -12.08
CA GLY A 247 5.42 9.54 -11.30
C GLY A 247 3.92 9.58 -11.01
N VAL A 248 3.20 10.61 -11.46
CA VAL A 248 1.74 10.70 -11.31
C VAL A 248 1.11 11.03 -12.66
N TYR A 249 0.15 10.20 -13.06
CA TYR A 249 -0.69 10.39 -14.23
C TYR A 249 -2.14 10.40 -13.77
N GLU A 250 -2.92 11.27 -14.37
CA GLU A 250 -4.36 11.37 -14.22
C GLU A 250 -4.98 10.91 -15.54
N VAL A 251 -5.86 9.92 -15.47
CA VAL A 251 -6.53 9.32 -16.62
C VAL A 251 -7.98 9.75 -16.58
N GLY A 252 -8.42 10.41 -17.64
CA GLY A 252 -9.78 10.92 -17.78
C GLY A 252 -10.81 9.80 -17.78
N GLY A 253 -11.99 10.11 -17.24
CA GLY A 253 -13.11 9.19 -17.10
C GLY A 253 -14.19 9.76 -16.18
N GLY A 254 -15.27 9.00 -15.96
CA GLY A 254 -16.37 9.42 -15.07
C GLY A 254 -16.01 9.46 -13.58
N THR A 255 -14.98 8.69 -13.17
CA THR A 255 -14.46 8.64 -11.80
C THR A 255 -13.00 9.08 -11.80
N PRO A 256 -12.55 9.92 -10.83
CA PRO A 256 -11.13 10.28 -10.71
C PRO A 256 -10.23 9.04 -10.66
N PHE A 257 -9.33 8.92 -11.64
CA PHE A 257 -8.43 7.79 -11.79
C PHE A 257 -6.99 8.27 -11.93
N PHE A 258 -6.14 7.84 -10.99
CA PHE A 258 -4.70 8.12 -11.00
C PHE A 258 -3.87 6.86 -11.24
N VAL A 259 -2.75 7.01 -11.92
CA VAL A 259 -1.67 6.01 -11.99
C VAL A 259 -0.44 6.58 -11.30
N VAL A 260 0.05 5.87 -10.30
CA VAL A 260 1.12 6.33 -9.40
C VAL A 260 2.31 5.40 -9.48
N THR A 261 3.52 5.97 -9.50
CA THR A 261 4.77 5.23 -9.42
C THR A 261 5.63 5.66 -8.24
N SER A 262 6.69 4.90 -7.98
CA SER A 262 7.68 5.19 -6.94
C SER A 262 8.76 6.17 -7.37
N ARG A 263 8.64 6.77 -8.57
CA ARG A 263 9.59 7.78 -9.05
C ARG A 263 9.59 8.97 -8.10
N ARG A 264 10.79 9.36 -7.64
CA ARG A 264 11.04 10.37 -6.57
C ARG A 264 10.57 9.94 -5.18
N SER A 265 9.26 9.87 -4.94
CA SER A 265 8.70 9.48 -3.64
C SER A 265 7.25 9.03 -3.79
N LEU A 266 6.96 7.81 -3.34
CA LEU A 266 5.61 7.23 -3.44
C LEU A 266 4.59 8.03 -2.60
N VAL A 267 4.96 8.36 -1.35
CA VAL A 267 4.09 9.14 -0.44
C VAL A 267 3.81 10.53 -0.99
N ALA A 268 4.82 11.21 -1.53
CA ALA A 268 4.63 12.52 -2.14
C ALA A 268 3.74 12.46 -3.39
N ASN A 269 3.88 11.40 -4.19
CA ASN A 269 3.06 11.19 -5.38
C ASN A 269 1.60 10.89 -5.01
N LEU A 270 1.34 10.10 -3.96
CA LEU A 270 0.00 9.92 -3.41
C LEU A 270 -0.59 11.26 -2.94
N ALA A 271 0.18 12.09 -2.23
CA ALA A 271 -0.27 13.41 -1.79
C ALA A 271 -0.66 14.32 -2.97
N VAL A 272 0.06 14.24 -4.10
CA VAL A 272 -0.32 14.96 -5.34
C VAL A 272 -1.68 14.47 -5.86
N CYS A 273 -1.91 13.16 -5.89
CA CYS A 273 -3.19 12.59 -6.35
C CYS A 273 -4.35 13.08 -5.48
N LEU A 274 -4.18 13.00 -4.15
CA LEU A 274 -5.20 13.43 -3.21
C LEU A 274 -5.46 14.94 -3.29
N ARG A 275 -4.43 15.79 -3.43
CA ARG A 275 -4.67 17.24 -3.67
C ARG A 275 -5.50 17.50 -4.93
N ARG A 276 -5.17 16.80 -6.02
CA ARG A 276 -5.91 16.92 -7.27
C ARG A 276 -7.34 16.42 -7.17
N LEU A 277 -7.59 15.40 -6.34
CA LEU A 277 -8.93 14.90 -6.05
C LEU A 277 -9.85 16.00 -5.48
N HIS A 278 -9.29 16.98 -4.78
CA HIS A 278 -9.98 18.15 -4.23
C HIS A 278 -9.89 19.40 -5.13
N GLY A 279 -9.37 19.28 -6.35
CA GLY A 279 -9.20 20.40 -7.27
C GLY A 279 -8.07 21.37 -6.91
N ALA A 280 -7.26 21.06 -5.88
CA ALA A 280 -6.07 21.84 -5.55
C ALA A 280 -4.94 21.50 -6.54
N ARG A 281 -4.39 22.52 -7.21
CA ARG A 281 -3.27 22.39 -8.16
C ARG A 281 -1.93 22.50 -7.47
#